data_AF-B9JEP2-F1
#
_entry.id   AF-B9JEP2-F1
#
_cell.length_a   1.000
_cell.length_b   1.000
_cell.length_c   1.000
_cell.angle_alpha   90.00
_cell.angle_beta   90.00
_cell.angle_gamma   90.00
#
_symmetry.space_group_name_H-M   'P 1'
#
loop_
_entity.id
_entity.type
_entity.pdbx_description
1 polymer ?
#
loop_
_entity_poly.entity_id
_entity_poly.type
_entity_poly.pdbx_seq_one_letter_code
_entity_poly.pdbx_strand_id
1 'polypeptide(L)' 'MDDISIVLSAIIDTGGERIGEITDFGTANKPFLIAYTRDPEGNVLELEQP' A
#
# COMPACT_ATOMS: atom_id res chain seq x y z
N MET A 1 -8.96 11.24 -3.53
CA MET A 1 -8.41 10.39 -2.46
C MET A 1 -8.13 9.08 -3.16
N ASP A 2 -6.87 8.82 -3.44
CA ASP A 2 -6.48 7.71 -4.30
C ASP A 2 -6.67 6.40 -3.53
N ASP A 3 -7.23 5.40 -4.20
CA ASP A 3 -7.37 4.05 -3.66
C ASP A 3 -5.97 3.45 -3.46
N ILE A 4 -5.69 2.94 -2.27
CA ILE A 4 -4.40 2.32 -1.92
C ILE A 4 -3.99 1.21 -2.89
N SER A 5 -4.96 0.52 -3.50
CA SER A 5 -4.74 -0.50 -4.52
C SER A 5 -4.21 0.09 -5.83
N ILE A 6 -4.69 1.28 -6.21
CA ILE A 6 -4.23 2.01 -7.40
C ILE A 6 -2.79 2.47 -7.21
N VAL A 7 -2.49 3.05 -6.03
CA VAL A 7 -1.13 3.51 -5.71
C VAL A 7 -0.16 2.34 -5.67
N LEU A 8 -0.55 1.23 -5.03
CA LEU A 8 0.27 0.02 -4.98
C LEU A 8 0.52 -0.55 -6.38
N SER A 9 -0.50 -0.60 -7.25
CA SER A 9 -0.34 -1.04 -8.64
C SER A 9 0.67 -0.15 -9.39
N ALA A 10 0.56 1.18 -9.25
CA ALA A 10 1.47 2.11 -9.92
C ALA A 10 2.93 1.94 -9.47
N ILE A 11 3.17 1.62 -8.19
CA ILE A 11 4.52 1.33 -7.69
C ILE A 11 5.06 0.04 -8.30
N ILE A 12 4.25 -1.01 -8.39
CA ILE A 12 4.65 -2.28 -9.00
C ILE A 12 4.93 -2.09 -10.51
N ASP A 13 4.06 -1.35 -11.21
CA ASP A 13 4.19 -1.09 -12.66
C ASP A 13 5.46 -0.29 -13.01
N THR A 14 6.01 0.46 -12.05
CA THR A 14 7.26 1.22 -12.22
C THR A 14 8.52 0.45 -11.80
N GLY A 15 8.38 -0.82 -11.42
CA GLY A 15 9.50 -1.69 -11.04
C GLY A 15 9.68 -1.87 -9.53
N GLY A 16 8.72 -1.42 -8.73
CA GLY A 16 8.65 -1.74 -7.31
C GLY A 16 8.20 -3.17 -7.02
N GLU A 17 8.17 -3.53 -5.74
CA GLU A 17 7.85 -4.88 -5.28
C GLU A 17 6.83 -4.85 -4.15
N ARG A 18 5.72 -5.60 -4.29
CA ARG A 18 4.74 -5.75 -3.21
C ARG A 18 5.30 -6.54 -2.04
N ILE A 19 5.12 -6.03 -0.81
CA ILE A 19 5.44 -6.76 0.42
C ILE A 19 4.13 -7.14 1.13
N GLY A 20 3.69 -8.39 0.93
CA GLY A 20 2.50 -8.91 1.61
C GLY A 20 1.18 -8.34 1.07
N GLU A 21 0.13 -8.41 1.88
CA GLU A 21 -1.23 -8.02 1.51
C GLU A 21 -1.63 -6.66 2.08
N ILE A 22 -2.59 -5.99 1.44
CA ILE A 22 -3.24 -4.82 2.03
C ILE A 22 -4.06 -5.31 3.22
N THR A 23 -3.82 -4.75 4.40
CA THR A 23 -4.41 -5.23 5.64
C THR A 23 -5.18 -4.11 6.33
N ASP A 24 -6.40 -4.40 6.79
CA ASP A 24 -7.19 -3.47 7.60
C ASP A 24 -6.77 -3.58 9.07
N PHE A 25 -6.18 -2.50 9.59
CA PHE A 25 -5.80 -2.32 10.99
C PHE A 25 -6.83 -1.50 11.78
N GLY A 26 -7.91 -1.09 11.13
CA GLY A 26 -8.97 -0.31 11.72
C GLY A 26 -9.99 -1.15 12.48
N THR A 27 -11.17 -0.56 12.62
CA THR A 27 -12.37 -1.22 13.17
C THR A 27 -13.45 -1.22 12.11
N ALA A 28 -14.49 -2.05 12.26
CA ALA A 28 -15.61 -2.11 11.31
C ALA A 28 -16.27 -0.75 11.02
N ASN A 29 -16.22 0.20 11.96
CA ASN A 29 -16.81 1.54 11.80
C ASN A 29 -15.79 2.62 11.35
N LYS A 30 -14.50 2.27 11.36
CA LYS A 30 -13.40 3.16 11.00
C LYS A 30 -12.26 2.29 10.47
N PRO A 31 -12.36 1.82 9.21
CA PRO A 31 -11.31 1.02 8.59
C PRO A 31 -10.03 1.84 8.51
N PHE A 32 -8.89 1.16 8.44
CA PHE A 32 -7.60 1.79 8.25
C PHE A 32 -6.68 0.81 7.53
N LEU A 33 -6.54 0.99 6.23
CA LEU A 33 -5.78 0.07 5.38
C LEU A 33 -4.29 0.46 5.41
N ILE A 34 -3.44 -0.54 5.57
CA ILE A 34 -1.99 -0.40 5.46
C ILE A 34 -1.48 -1.40 4.41
N ALA A 35 -0.56 -0.95 3.57
CA ALA A 35 0.18 -1.80 2.64
C ALA A 35 1.67 -1.49 2.69
N TYR A 36 2.50 -2.53 2.58
CA TYR A 36 3.95 -2.40 2.47
C TYR A 36 4.40 -2.73 1.05
N THR A 37 5.36 -1.96 0.54
CA THR A 37 5.94 -2.17 -0.78
C THR A 37 7.39 -1.68 -0.80
N ARG A 38 8.16 -2.09 -1.80
CA ARG A 38 9.40 -1.42 -2.18
C ARG A 38 9.18 -0.55 -3.40
N ASP A 39 9.85 0.59 -3.43
CA ASP A 39 10.03 1.34 -4.66
C ASP A 39 11.12 0.67 -5.56
N PRO A 40 11.32 1.16 -6.80
CA PRO A 40 12.34 0.61 -7.70
C PRO A 40 13.79 0.75 -7.19
N GLU A 41 14.05 1.65 -6.23
CA GLU A 41 15.36 1.83 -5.60
C GLU A 41 15.59 0.84 -4.43
N GLY A 42 14.54 0.11 -4.04
CA GLY A 42 14.55 -0.85 -2.95
C GLY A 42 14.21 -0.26 -1.58
N ASN A 43 13.81 1.03 -1.51
CA ASN A 43 13.35 1.64 -0.26
C ASN A 43 11.98 1.07 0.13
N VAL A 44 11.76 0.84 1.42
CA VAL A 44 10.47 0.40 1.93
C VAL A 44 9.54 1.60 2.07
N LEU A 45 8.33 1.46 1.52
CA LEU A 45 7.24 2.41 1.64
C LEU A 45 6.08 1.79 2.41
N GLU A 46 5.47 2.60 3.27
CA GLU A 46 4.20 2.30 3.94
C GLU A 46 3.13 3.19 3.30
N LEU A 47 2.05 2.57 2.82
CA LEU A 47 0.88 3.27 2.28
C LEU A 47 -0.26 3.14 3.28
N GLU A 48 -0.95 4.25 3.52
CA GLU A 48 -2.04 4.33 4.50
C GLU A 48 -3.32 4.87 3.83
N GLN A 49 -4.46 4.27 4.16
CA GLN A 49 -5.79 4.77 3.76
C GLN A 49 -6.78 4.73 4.93
N PRO A 50 -7.24 5.90 5.42
CA PRO A 50 -8.30 6.02 6.42
C PRO A 50 -9.72 5.67 5.93
#